data_AF-A0A3B0MSL9-F1
#
_entry.id   AF-A0A3B0MSL9-F1
#
_cell.length_a   1.000
_cell.length_b   1.000
_cell.length_c   1.000
_cell.angle_alpha   90.00
_cell.angle_beta   90.00
_cell.angle_gamma   90.00
#
_symmetry.space_group_name_H-M   'P 1'
#
loop_
_entity.id
_entity.type
_entity.pdbx_description
1 polymer ?
#
loop_
_entity_poly.entity_id
_entity_poly.type
_entity_poly.pdbx_seq_one_letter_code
_entity_poly.pdbx_strand_id
1 'polypeptide(L)'
;MKTIAGLAPGGAHSPRYSAGQRDIAPSKWSLLQVIEDIREPLGLKGTSISLLRAMISFIKGDHITAAQDDGHICFASNVALAKRTHVSVQTVERHITKLVSLGLLTRRSSANGKRWARRDTSGRIVLATGLSLMPLSARHAEFVQVNQTYKERITNLLILRDRCAIALASLKRYLPNRPDIEALFNTARNILRRRAPEDALTTLLKNITSKIQEVNPDQTDKLRDTAPENEGHKEPHMNQSVILRVLQKPNLLT
;
A
#
# COMPACT_ATOMS: atom_id res chain seq x y z
N MET A 1 -27.61 11.21 45.24
CA MET A 1 -26.16 11.48 45.37
C MET A 1 -25.38 10.19 45.10
N LYS A 2 -24.63 10.13 43.99
CA LYS A 2 -23.27 9.58 43.83
C LYS A 2 -22.98 9.33 42.34
N THR A 3 -21.95 10.04 41.88
CA THR A 3 -21.30 10.11 40.57
C THR A 3 -20.34 8.93 40.36
N ILE A 4 -20.27 8.35 39.16
CA ILE A 4 -19.10 7.64 38.59
C ILE A 4 -19.25 7.74 37.05
N ALA A 5 -18.63 8.70 36.36
CA ALA A 5 -17.23 8.76 35.90
C ALA A 5 -16.87 7.70 34.83
N GLY A 6 -16.86 8.17 33.57
CA GLY A 6 -15.87 7.91 32.51
C GLY A 6 -15.47 6.47 32.17
N LEU A 7 -15.90 6.01 30.99
CA LEU A 7 -15.21 4.93 30.27
C LEU A 7 -15.02 5.34 28.79
N ALA A 8 -13.81 5.79 28.47
CA ALA A 8 -13.36 5.98 27.09
C ALA A 8 -13.08 4.61 26.43
N PRO A 9 -13.34 4.43 25.12
CA PRO A 9 -12.99 3.20 24.43
C PRO A 9 -11.48 3.16 24.18
N GLY A 10 -10.81 2.20 24.81
CA GLY A 10 -9.40 1.90 24.59
C GLY A 10 -9.17 1.47 23.14
N GLY A 11 -8.47 2.31 22.38
CA GLY A 11 -7.81 1.92 21.15
C GLY A 11 -6.65 0.98 21.46
N ALA A 12 -6.58 -0.13 20.74
CA ALA A 12 -5.49 -1.11 20.79
C ALA A 12 -5.45 -1.82 19.43
N HIS A 13 -4.32 -2.10 18.79
CA HIS A 13 -2.92 -1.74 18.97
C HIS A 13 -2.27 -2.01 17.60
N SER A 14 -1.44 -1.11 17.09
CA SER A 14 -0.50 -1.45 16.00
C SER A 14 0.64 -2.27 16.61
N PRO A 15 1.02 -3.44 16.06
CA PRO A 15 2.13 -4.20 16.62
C PRO A 15 3.45 -3.48 16.30
N ARG A 16 4.20 -3.12 17.34
CA ARG A 16 5.62 -2.77 17.24
C ARG A 16 6.38 -4.06 16.92
N TYR A 17 7.07 -4.08 15.78
CA TYR A 17 8.03 -5.13 15.47
C TYR A 17 9.30 -4.92 16.31
N SER A 18 9.52 -5.80 17.29
CA SER A 18 10.79 -5.93 17.99
C SER A 18 11.60 -7.08 17.37
N ALA A 19 12.86 -6.78 17.04
CA ALA A 19 13.82 -7.70 16.47
C ALA A 19 14.08 -8.89 17.42
N GLY A 20 13.96 -10.12 16.90
CA GLY A 20 14.20 -11.37 17.63
C GLY A 20 13.20 -12.50 17.39
N GLN A 21 12.46 -12.51 16.27
CA GLN A 21 11.49 -13.57 16.01
C GLN A 21 12.18 -14.84 15.48
N ARG A 22 12.13 -15.90 16.30
CA ARG A 22 12.01 -17.29 15.80
C ARG A 22 10.93 -17.30 14.71
N ASP A 23 11.07 -18.13 13.67
CA ASP A 23 10.10 -18.29 12.57
C ASP A 23 8.71 -18.71 13.08
N ILE A 24 7.99 -17.76 13.67
CA ILE A 24 6.64 -17.92 14.18
C ILE A 24 5.74 -17.61 12.99
N ALA A 25 4.94 -18.59 12.59
CA ALA A 25 3.97 -18.42 11.52
C ALA A 25 3.13 -17.15 11.75
N PRO A 26 2.87 -16.34 10.72
CA PRO A 26 2.12 -15.10 10.86
C PRO A 26 0.71 -15.37 11.42
N SER A 27 0.18 -14.44 12.22
CA SER A 27 -1.21 -14.52 12.64
C SER A 27 -2.15 -14.30 11.45
N LYS A 28 -3.38 -14.81 11.54
CA LYS A 28 -4.41 -14.65 10.50
C LYS A 28 -4.72 -13.17 10.20
N TRP A 29 -4.55 -12.30 11.19
CA TRP A 29 -4.74 -10.86 11.03
C TRP A 29 -3.54 -10.20 10.35
N SER A 30 -2.32 -10.67 10.59
CA SER A 30 -1.13 -10.26 9.83
C SER A 30 -1.27 -10.67 8.35
N LEU A 31 -1.75 -11.89 8.08
CA LEU A 31 -2.07 -12.33 6.71
C LEU A 31 -3.06 -11.38 6.03
N LEU A 32 -4.14 -11.01 6.72
CA LEU A 32 -5.12 -10.05 6.20
C LEU A 32 -4.49 -8.69 5.92
N GLN A 33 -3.69 -8.17 6.85
CA GLN A 33 -3.07 -6.85 6.73
C GLN A 33 -2.19 -6.77 5.48
N VAL A 34 -1.41 -7.80 5.18
CA VAL A 34 -0.60 -7.81 3.95
C VAL A 34 -1.50 -7.74 2.71
N ILE A 35 -2.61 -8.49 2.66
CA ILE A 35 -3.57 -8.43 1.55
C ILE A 35 -4.22 -7.04 1.42
N GLU A 36 -4.48 -6.36 2.55
CA GLU A 36 -5.01 -5.00 2.57
C GLU A 36 -4.03 -3.97 2.00
N ASP A 37 -2.75 -4.09 2.38
CA ASP A 37 -1.67 -3.25 1.85
C ASP A 37 -1.54 -3.40 0.32
N ILE A 38 -1.70 -4.62 -0.21
CA ILE A 38 -1.57 -4.93 -1.63
C ILE A 38 -2.91 -4.99 -2.39
N ARG A 39 -3.98 -4.40 -1.84
CA ARG A 39 -5.31 -4.44 -2.47
C ARG A 39 -5.33 -3.83 -3.88
N GLU A 40 -4.56 -2.76 -4.10
CA GLU A 40 -4.47 -2.06 -5.39
C GLU A 40 -3.79 -2.92 -6.47
N PRO A 41 -2.57 -3.46 -6.27
CA PRO A 41 -1.95 -4.36 -7.25
C PRO A 41 -2.73 -5.67 -7.46
N LEU A 42 -3.49 -6.14 -6.48
CA LEU A 42 -4.40 -7.30 -6.65
C LEU A 42 -5.74 -6.95 -7.35
N GLY A 43 -6.01 -5.67 -7.61
CA GLY A 43 -7.29 -5.22 -8.18
C GLY A 43 -8.50 -5.49 -7.27
N LEU A 44 -8.30 -5.50 -5.96
CA LEU A 44 -9.33 -5.73 -4.95
C LEU A 44 -10.03 -4.42 -4.56
N LYS A 45 -11.36 -4.48 -4.47
CA LYS A 45 -12.19 -3.40 -3.93
C LYS A 45 -12.41 -3.58 -2.43
N GLY A 46 -12.80 -2.49 -1.75
CA GLY A 46 -13.09 -2.50 -0.31
C GLY A 46 -14.04 -3.62 0.13
N THR A 47 -15.10 -3.90 -0.64
CA THR A 47 -16.04 -4.98 -0.35
C THR A 47 -15.40 -6.37 -0.33
N SER A 48 -14.41 -6.64 -1.20
CA SER A 48 -13.70 -7.93 -1.23
C SER A 48 -12.86 -8.12 0.03
N ILE A 49 -12.22 -7.03 0.49
CA ILE A 49 -11.45 -7.01 1.73
C ILE A 49 -12.37 -7.20 2.95
N SER A 50 -13.49 -6.48 3.02
CA SER A 50 -14.49 -6.64 4.11
C SER A 50 -15.01 -8.07 4.18
N LEU A 51 -15.21 -8.72 3.03
CA LEU A 51 -15.63 -10.11 2.97
C LEU A 51 -14.54 -11.07 3.46
N LEU A 52 -13.28 -10.87 3.06
CA LEU A 52 -12.15 -11.66 3.54
C LEU A 52 -11.98 -11.51 5.06
N ARG A 53 -12.06 -10.28 5.57
CA ARG A 53 -12.05 -9.95 7.00
C ARG A 53 -13.17 -10.66 7.77
N ALA A 54 -14.38 -10.68 7.22
CA ALA A 54 -15.50 -11.41 7.79
C ALA A 54 -15.21 -12.93 7.85
N MET A 55 -14.68 -13.53 6.79
CA MET A 55 -14.30 -14.95 6.77
C MET A 55 -13.24 -15.29 7.82
N ILE A 56 -12.19 -14.48 7.93
CA ILE A 56 -11.12 -14.65 8.92
C ILE A 56 -11.66 -14.57 10.35
N SER A 57 -12.69 -13.74 10.60
CA SER A 57 -13.32 -13.64 11.92
C SER A 57 -14.07 -14.91 12.35
N PHE A 58 -14.46 -15.78 11.41
CA PHE A 58 -15.09 -17.08 11.72
C PHE A 58 -14.08 -18.20 12.02
N ILE A 59 -12.80 -17.99 11.71
CA ILE A 59 -11.74 -18.95 11.98
C ILE A 59 -11.35 -18.89 13.46
N LYS A 60 -11.39 -20.06 14.13
CA LYS A 60 -10.92 -20.21 15.51
C LYS A 60 -9.39 -20.28 15.53
N GLY A 61 -8.79 -19.87 16.64
CA GLY A 61 -7.33 -19.77 16.77
C GLY A 61 -6.76 -18.51 16.10
N ASP A 62 -5.47 -18.28 16.30
CA ASP A 62 -4.80 -17.07 15.79
C ASP A 62 -4.05 -17.31 14.47
N HIS A 63 -3.85 -18.56 14.06
CA HIS A 63 -3.07 -18.92 12.87
C HIS A 63 -3.90 -19.73 11.87
N ILE A 64 -3.62 -19.54 10.59
CA ILE A 64 -4.15 -20.38 9.49
C ILE A 64 -3.04 -21.34 9.10
N THR A 65 -3.16 -22.61 9.49
CA THR A 65 -2.14 -23.64 9.32
C THR A 65 -2.77 -24.96 8.83
N ALA A 66 -1.96 -25.77 8.14
CA ALA A 66 -2.31 -27.15 7.76
C ALA A 66 -2.20 -28.14 8.93
N ALA A 67 -1.53 -27.76 10.03
CA ALA A 67 -1.30 -28.64 11.17
C ALA A 67 -2.54 -28.86 12.05
N GLN A 68 -3.46 -27.90 12.02
CA GLN A 68 -4.82 -28.10 12.52
C GLN A 68 -5.65 -28.67 11.38
N ASP A 69 -6.67 -29.46 11.69
CA ASP A 69 -7.60 -30.07 10.73
C ASP A 69 -8.27 -29.02 9.79
N ASP A 70 -9.51 -29.22 9.39
CA ASP A 70 -10.27 -28.29 8.57
C ASP A 70 -10.59 -26.92 9.25
N GLY A 71 -9.85 -26.54 10.30
CA GLY A 71 -9.96 -25.27 11.02
C GLY A 71 -9.66 -24.04 10.17
N HIS A 72 -8.97 -24.18 9.03
CA HIS A 72 -8.73 -23.11 8.06
C HIS A 72 -9.91 -22.87 7.10
N ILE A 73 -10.99 -23.67 7.19
CA ILE A 73 -12.14 -23.60 6.30
C ILE A 73 -13.23 -22.73 6.89
N CYS A 74 -13.59 -21.67 6.18
CA CYS A 74 -14.78 -20.88 6.48
C CYS A 74 -16.02 -21.58 5.91
N PHE A 75 -16.88 -22.06 6.81
CA PHE A 75 -18.16 -22.71 6.49
C PHE A 75 -19.38 -21.78 6.70
N ALA A 76 -19.16 -20.47 6.91
CA ALA A 76 -20.24 -19.49 7.04
C ALA A 76 -21.09 -19.41 5.75
N SER A 77 -22.42 -19.32 5.91
CA SER A 77 -23.34 -19.18 4.78
C SER A 77 -23.19 -17.84 4.08
N ASN A 78 -23.58 -17.74 2.80
CA ASN A 78 -23.56 -16.45 2.10
C ASN A 78 -24.48 -15.42 2.79
N VAL A 79 -25.58 -15.85 3.41
CA VAL A 79 -26.47 -15.00 4.21
C VAL A 79 -25.76 -14.43 5.44
N ALA A 80 -24.99 -15.25 6.16
CA ALA A 80 -24.22 -14.80 7.32
C ALA A 80 -23.11 -13.81 6.92
N LEU A 81 -22.41 -14.09 5.82
CA LEU A 81 -21.39 -13.19 5.26
C LEU A 81 -22.01 -11.87 4.77
N ALA A 82 -23.14 -11.94 4.09
CA ALA A 82 -23.92 -10.78 3.64
C ALA A 82 -24.31 -9.88 4.81
N LYS A 83 -24.86 -10.47 5.88
CA LYS A 83 -25.21 -9.75 7.12
C LYS A 83 -24.01 -9.07 7.77
N ARG A 84 -22.85 -9.75 7.82
CA ARG A 84 -21.62 -9.22 8.43
C ARG A 84 -20.96 -8.10 7.62
N THR A 85 -21.14 -8.12 6.31
CA THR A 85 -20.51 -7.16 5.37
C THR A 85 -21.46 -6.08 4.87
N HIS A 86 -22.74 -6.15 5.25
CA HIS A 86 -23.81 -5.24 4.81
C HIS A 86 -23.98 -5.17 3.28
N VAL A 87 -23.93 -6.32 2.61
CA VAL A 87 -24.15 -6.44 1.15
C VAL A 87 -25.13 -7.57 0.82
N SER A 88 -25.59 -7.65 -0.43
CA SER A 88 -26.48 -8.73 -0.87
C SER A 88 -25.76 -10.08 -0.97
N VAL A 89 -26.52 -11.18 -0.87
CA VAL A 89 -26.01 -12.55 -1.07
C VAL A 89 -25.37 -12.72 -2.45
N GLN A 90 -25.97 -12.14 -3.50
CA GLN A 90 -25.41 -12.14 -4.86
C GLN A 90 -24.06 -11.41 -4.92
N THR A 91 -23.90 -10.31 -4.18
CA THR A 91 -22.63 -9.57 -4.08
C THR A 91 -21.57 -10.39 -3.38
N VAL A 92 -21.93 -11.12 -2.31
CA VAL A 92 -21.03 -12.07 -1.64
C VAL A 92 -20.53 -13.13 -2.62
N GLU A 93 -21.41 -13.75 -3.40
CA GLU A 93 -21.04 -14.77 -4.38
C GLU A 93 -20.10 -14.24 -5.47
N ARG A 94 -20.39 -13.05 -6.00
CA ARG A 94 -19.53 -12.36 -6.98
C ARG A 94 -18.11 -12.17 -6.42
N HIS A 95 -18.01 -11.69 -5.18
CA HIS A 95 -16.71 -11.45 -4.54
C HIS A 95 -16.00 -12.75 -4.16
N ILE A 96 -16.71 -13.80 -3.73
CA ILE A 96 -16.10 -15.11 -3.51
C ILE A 96 -15.47 -15.62 -4.80
N THR A 97 -16.19 -15.54 -5.93
CA THR A 97 -15.64 -15.95 -7.23
C THR A 97 -14.39 -15.15 -7.60
N LYS A 98 -14.39 -13.84 -7.37
CA LYS A 98 -13.20 -13.00 -7.59
C LYS A 98 -12.02 -13.39 -6.68
N LEU A 99 -12.27 -13.64 -5.39
CA LEU A 99 -11.23 -14.04 -4.44
C LEU A 99 -10.65 -15.42 -4.80
N VAL A 100 -11.49 -16.35 -5.26
CA VAL A 100 -11.03 -17.66 -5.76
C VAL A 100 -10.25 -17.53 -7.06
N SER A 101 -10.69 -16.68 -8.00
CA SER A 101 -9.95 -16.47 -9.25
C SER A 101 -8.57 -15.83 -9.04
N LEU A 102 -8.40 -15.09 -7.95
CA LEU A 102 -7.11 -14.51 -7.54
C LEU A 102 -6.25 -15.50 -6.72
N GLY A 103 -6.76 -16.71 -6.46
CA GLY A 103 -6.09 -17.72 -5.65
C GLY A 103 -5.92 -17.31 -4.18
N LEU A 104 -6.78 -16.42 -3.67
CA LEU A 104 -6.81 -16.04 -2.24
C LEU A 104 -7.66 -17.01 -1.42
N LEU A 105 -8.57 -17.73 -2.09
CA LEU A 105 -9.44 -18.74 -1.51
C LEU A 105 -9.48 -19.96 -2.42
N THR A 106 -9.73 -21.13 -1.83
CA THR A 106 -10.03 -22.35 -2.59
C THR A 106 -11.38 -22.91 -2.16
N ARG A 107 -12.21 -23.36 -3.11
CA ARG A 107 -13.47 -24.03 -2.79
C ARG A 107 -13.19 -25.46 -2.39
N ARG A 108 -13.68 -25.86 -1.22
CA ARG A 108 -13.68 -27.24 -0.75
C ARG A 108 -15.12 -27.71 -0.60
N SER A 109 -15.72 -28.16 -1.69
CA SER A 109 -17.12 -28.58 -1.73
C SER A 109 -17.27 -30.08 -1.51
N SER A 110 -18.37 -30.47 -0.87
CA SER A 110 -18.92 -31.83 -0.99
C SER A 110 -19.80 -31.91 -2.23
N ALA A 111 -20.20 -33.13 -2.63
CA ALA A 111 -21.07 -33.41 -3.78
C ALA A 111 -22.36 -32.55 -3.83
N ASN A 112 -22.86 -32.08 -2.69
CA ASN A 112 -24.10 -31.29 -2.59
C ASN A 112 -23.89 -29.77 -2.62
N GLY A 113 -22.65 -29.27 -2.78
CA GLY A 113 -22.35 -27.83 -2.89
C GLY A 113 -22.60 -26.98 -1.64
N LYS A 114 -23.17 -27.56 -0.56
CA LYS A 114 -23.44 -26.88 0.71
C LYS A 114 -22.16 -26.74 1.56
N ARG A 115 -22.09 -25.67 2.35
CA ARG A 115 -21.04 -25.47 3.37
C ARG A 115 -21.51 -26.00 4.72
N TRP A 116 -20.73 -26.85 5.35
CA TRP A 116 -21.04 -27.44 6.65
C TRP A 116 -19.75 -27.88 7.35
N ALA A 117 -19.83 -28.04 8.68
CA ALA A 117 -18.75 -28.60 9.49
C ALA A 117 -19.29 -29.63 10.48
N ARG A 118 -18.53 -30.70 10.72
CA ARG A 118 -18.75 -31.68 11.78
C ARG A 118 -17.72 -31.45 12.88
N ARG A 119 -18.17 -31.62 14.12
CA ARG A 119 -17.34 -31.47 15.30
C ARG A 119 -17.29 -32.78 16.08
N ASP A 120 -16.15 -33.03 16.73
CA ASP A 120 -16.04 -34.12 17.70
C ASP A 120 -16.78 -33.77 19.01
N THR A 121 -16.80 -34.71 19.95
CA THR A 121 -17.38 -34.53 21.30
C THR A 121 -16.69 -33.42 22.08
N SER A 122 -15.45 -33.06 21.73
CA SER A 122 -14.68 -31.95 22.31
C SER A 122 -14.95 -30.60 21.61
N GLY A 123 -15.78 -30.56 20.57
CA GLY A 123 -16.12 -29.34 19.82
C GLY A 123 -15.07 -28.89 18.79
N ARG A 124 -14.05 -29.72 18.51
CA ARG A 124 -13.04 -29.49 17.46
C ARG A 124 -13.62 -29.84 16.09
N ILE A 125 -13.24 -29.09 15.06
CA ILE A 125 -13.70 -29.33 13.69
C ILE A 125 -12.89 -30.49 13.13
N VAL A 126 -13.56 -31.62 12.86
CA VAL A 126 -12.93 -32.82 12.28
C VAL A 126 -13.13 -32.93 10.78
N LEU A 127 -14.17 -32.27 10.25
CA LEU A 127 -14.46 -32.25 8.83
C LEU A 127 -15.25 -30.99 8.48
N ALA A 128 -14.80 -30.23 7.48
CA ALA A 128 -15.56 -29.09 6.96
C ALA A 128 -15.50 -28.96 5.44
N THR A 129 -16.60 -28.41 4.91
CA THR A 129 -16.77 -28.04 3.50
C THR A 129 -17.11 -26.56 3.44
N GLY A 130 -16.47 -25.83 2.53
CA GLY A 130 -16.58 -24.39 2.47
C GLY A 130 -15.48 -23.72 1.66
N LEU A 131 -14.99 -22.60 2.19
CA LEU A 131 -13.93 -21.79 1.58
C LEU A 131 -12.65 -21.95 2.39
N SER A 132 -11.64 -22.59 1.81
CA SER A 132 -10.31 -22.70 2.42
C SER A 132 -9.57 -21.37 2.31
N LEU A 133 -9.08 -20.88 3.46
CA LEU A 133 -8.22 -19.70 3.57
C LEU A 133 -6.72 -20.06 3.55
N MET A 134 -6.37 -21.34 3.39
CA MET A 134 -4.97 -21.80 3.32
C MET A 134 -4.10 -21.04 2.31
N PRO A 135 -4.60 -20.63 1.12
CA PRO A 135 -3.78 -19.88 0.19
C PRO A 135 -3.17 -18.60 0.78
N LEU A 136 -3.82 -17.98 1.76
CA LEU A 136 -3.29 -16.78 2.43
C LEU A 136 -1.98 -17.06 3.18
N SER A 137 -1.90 -18.20 3.85
CA SER A 137 -0.72 -18.63 4.59
C SER A 137 0.34 -19.20 3.65
N ALA A 138 -0.07 -20.07 2.72
CA ALA A 138 0.83 -20.72 1.77
C ALA A 138 1.55 -19.74 0.83
N ARG A 139 0.89 -18.65 0.44
CA ARG A 139 1.44 -17.61 -0.46
C ARG A 139 1.87 -16.36 0.30
N HIS A 140 2.02 -16.42 1.62
CA HIS A 140 2.32 -15.24 2.42
C HIS A 140 3.61 -14.53 1.97
N ALA A 141 4.67 -15.29 1.72
CA ALA A 141 5.95 -14.74 1.25
C ALA A 141 5.83 -14.00 -0.09
N GLU A 142 5.05 -14.54 -1.04
CA GLU A 142 4.73 -13.90 -2.32
C GLU A 142 4.03 -12.55 -2.09
N PHE A 143 3.02 -12.51 -1.21
CA PHE A 143 2.29 -11.27 -0.92
C PHE A 143 3.16 -10.22 -0.21
N VAL A 144 4.08 -10.65 0.65
CA VAL A 144 5.06 -9.75 1.29
C VAL A 144 5.99 -9.13 0.25
N GLN A 145 6.48 -9.93 -0.71
CA GLN A 145 7.30 -9.42 -1.82
C GLN A 145 6.52 -8.41 -2.68
N VAL A 146 5.27 -8.71 -3.04
CA VAL A 146 4.41 -7.77 -3.77
C VAL A 146 4.22 -6.47 -2.97
N ASN A 147 4.05 -6.55 -1.65
CA ASN A 147 3.92 -5.38 -0.78
C ASN A 147 5.18 -4.52 -0.81
N GLN A 148 6.35 -5.16 -0.71
CA GLN A 148 7.63 -4.46 -0.73
C GLN A 148 7.84 -3.71 -2.04
N THR A 149 7.69 -4.40 -3.19
CA THR A 149 7.79 -3.78 -4.52
C THR A 149 6.78 -2.64 -4.70
N TYR A 150 5.56 -2.83 -4.19
CA TYR A 150 4.52 -1.79 -4.27
C TYR A 150 4.89 -0.56 -3.44
N LYS A 151 5.38 -0.74 -2.22
CA LYS A 151 5.84 0.36 -1.35
C LYS A 151 7.03 1.10 -1.97
N GLU A 152 8.01 0.39 -2.49
CA GLU A 152 9.16 0.98 -3.20
C GLU A 152 8.71 1.84 -4.38
N ARG A 153 7.79 1.33 -5.20
CA ARG A 153 7.22 2.08 -6.32
C ARG A 153 6.54 3.37 -5.87
N ILE A 154 5.72 3.31 -4.81
CA ILE A 154 5.02 4.49 -4.29
C ILE A 154 6.02 5.51 -3.73
N THR A 155 7.02 5.06 -2.99
CA THR A 155 8.10 5.93 -2.47
C THR A 155 8.87 6.61 -3.60
N ASN A 156 9.24 5.87 -4.65
CA ASN A 156 9.93 6.43 -5.81
C ASN A 156 9.10 7.51 -6.51
N LEU A 157 7.78 7.28 -6.66
CA LEU A 157 6.87 8.27 -7.22
C LEU A 157 6.78 9.54 -6.36
N LEU A 158 6.76 9.41 -5.03
CA LEU A 158 6.77 10.56 -4.11
C LEU A 158 8.08 11.35 -4.24
N ILE A 159 9.23 10.67 -4.21
CA ILE A 159 10.55 11.30 -4.39
C ILE A 159 10.62 12.05 -5.73
N LEU A 160 10.13 11.42 -6.81
CA LEU A 160 10.13 12.04 -8.13
C LEU A 160 9.22 13.28 -8.17
N ARG A 161 8.06 13.22 -7.51
CA ARG A 161 7.15 14.36 -7.37
C ARG A 161 7.80 15.51 -6.62
N ASP A 162 8.50 15.22 -5.53
CA ASP A 162 9.19 16.23 -4.72
C ASP A 162 10.35 16.85 -5.49
N ARG A 163 11.11 16.06 -6.26
CA ARG A 163 12.14 16.57 -7.19
C ARG A 163 11.56 17.54 -8.22
N CYS A 164 10.42 17.20 -8.84
CA CYS A 164 9.72 18.10 -9.75
C CYS A 164 9.29 19.39 -9.07
N ALA A 165 8.77 19.33 -7.83
CA ALA A 165 8.37 20.51 -7.07
C ALA A 165 9.56 21.43 -6.74
N ILE A 166 10.69 20.86 -6.31
CA ILE A 166 11.93 21.61 -6.04
C ILE A 166 12.48 22.26 -7.30
N ALA A 167 12.53 21.52 -8.40
CA ALA A 167 13.00 22.03 -9.69
C ALA A 167 12.09 23.17 -10.19
N LEU A 168 10.76 23.03 -10.04
CA LEU A 168 9.80 24.05 -10.41
C LEU A 168 9.95 25.32 -9.57
N ALA A 169 10.16 25.18 -8.26
CA ALA A 169 10.42 26.31 -7.36
C ALA A 169 11.72 27.04 -7.74
N SER A 170 12.76 26.28 -8.08
CA SER A 170 14.04 26.83 -8.55
C SER A 170 13.85 27.60 -9.85
N LEU A 171 13.15 27.04 -10.84
CA LEU A 171 12.84 27.70 -12.10
C LEU A 171 12.10 29.03 -11.86
N LYS A 172 11.11 29.05 -10.95
CA LYS A 172 10.37 30.26 -10.59
C LYS A 172 11.27 31.36 -10.00
N ARG A 173 12.29 30.96 -9.23
CA ARG A 173 13.25 31.90 -8.63
C ARG A 173 14.15 32.54 -9.67
N TYR A 174 14.64 31.77 -10.64
CA TYR A 174 15.55 32.27 -11.68
C TYR A 174 14.83 33.04 -12.79
N LEU A 175 13.54 32.77 -13.01
CA LEU A 175 12.78 33.34 -14.14
C LEU A 175 11.44 33.93 -13.68
N PRO A 176 11.44 35.03 -12.90
CA PRO A 176 10.21 35.71 -12.56
C PRO A 176 9.57 36.35 -13.81
N ASN A 177 8.25 36.18 -13.97
CA ASN A 177 7.39 36.93 -14.91
C ASN A 177 7.67 36.74 -16.41
N ARG A 178 7.94 35.50 -16.83
CA ARG A 178 8.10 35.13 -18.24
C ARG A 178 6.83 34.42 -18.78
N PRO A 179 6.05 35.04 -19.70
CA PRO A 179 4.78 34.49 -20.18
C PRO A 179 4.94 33.17 -20.94
N ASP A 180 6.11 32.94 -21.53
CA ASP A 180 6.55 31.69 -22.16
C ASP A 180 6.66 30.52 -21.18
N ILE A 181 6.78 30.78 -19.88
CA ILE A 181 6.99 29.76 -18.83
C ILE A 181 5.72 29.52 -18.01
N GLU A 182 4.74 30.43 -18.03
CA GLU A 182 3.48 30.28 -17.28
C GLU A 182 2.68 29.04 -17.74
N ALA A 183 2.74 28.70 -19.02
CA ALA A 183 2.16 27.47 -19.55
C ALA A 183 2.80 26.21 -18.95
N LEU A 184 4.13 26.21 -18.76
CA LEU A 184 4.86 25.13 -18.10
C LEU A 184 4.50 25.04 -16.62
N PHE A 185 4.41 26.16 -15.90
CA PHE A 185 3.99 26.18 -14.50
C PHE A 185 2.59 25.62 -14.31
N ASN A 186 1.64 25.98 -15.17
CA ASN A 186 0.27 25.45 -15.11
C ASN A 186 0.21 23.95 -15.41
N THR A 187 0.97 23.48 -16.40
CA THR A 187 1.10 22.05 -16.72
C THR A 187 1.71 21.28 -15.55
N ALA A 188 2.79 21.80 -14.97
CA ALA A 188 3.46 21.22 -13.82
C ALA A 188 2.53 21.14 -12.60
N ARG A 189 1.83 22.23 -12.24
CA ARG A 189 0.84 22.23 -11.14
C ARG A 189 -0.25 21.18 -11.36
N ASN A 190 -0.79 21.08 -12.58
CA ASN A 190 -1.84 20.11 -12.89
C ASN A 190 -1.37 18.66 -12.77
N ILE A 191 -0.14 18.37 -13.21
CA ILE A 191 0.48 17.04 -13.09
C ILE A 191 0.74 16.73 -11.61
N LEU A 192 1.38 17.64 -10.88
CA LEU A 192 1.76 17.42 -9.47
C LEU A 192 0.55 17.33 -8.54
N ARG A 193 -0.58 17.98 -8.87
CA ARG A 193 -1.83 17.88 -8.11
C ARG A 193 -2.52 16.53 -8.28
N ARG A 194 -2.32 15.84 -9.41
CA ARG A 194 -2.96 14.56 -9.72
C ARG A 194 -2.03 13.40 -9.34
N ARG A 195 -2.57 12.18 -9.21
CA ARG A 195 -1.78 10.94 -9.07
C ARG A 195 -1.16 10.58 -10.43
N ALA A 196 -0.23 11.41 -10.89
CA ALA A 196 0.38 11.30 -12.20
C ALA A 196 1.22 10.02 -12.32
N PRO A 197 1.27 9.39 -13.51
CA PRO A 197 2.13 8.25 -13.76
C PRO A 197 3.61 8.68 -13.77
N GLU A 198 4.49 7.70 -13.56
CA GLU A 198 5.94 7.88 -13.52
C GLU A 198 6.49 8.58 -14.76
N ASP A 199 6.02 8.20 -15.95
CA ASP A 199 6.45 8.77 -17.23
C ASP A 199 6.15 10.27 -17.33
N ALA A 200 4.99 10.69 -16.82
CA ALA A 200 4.60 12.10 -16.83
C ALA A 200 5.47 12.93 -15.87
N LEU A 201 5.79 12.38 -14.69
CA LEU A 201 6.68 13.05 -13.73
C LEU A 201 8.12 13.12 -14.26
N THR A 202 8.61 12.05 -14.90
CA THR A 202 9.96 12.01 -15.48
C THR A 202 10.09 12.99 -16.65
N THR A 203 9.08 13.03 -17.53
CA THR A 203 9.02 14.00 -18.63
C THR A 203 8.97 15.44 -18.11
N LEU A 204 8.17 15.69 -17.06
CA LEU A 204 8.08 16.99 -16.43
C LEU A 204 9.44 17.43 -15.85
N LEU A 205 10.13 16.53 -15.14
CA LEU A 205 11.45 16.83 -14.58
C LEU A 205 12.45 17.19 -15.70
N LYS A 206 12.49 16.40 -16.77
CA LYS A 206 13.36 16.65 -17.94
C LYS A 206 13.07 18.02 -18.58
N ASN A 207 11.80 18.38 -18.74
CA ASN A 207 11.39 19.66 -19.30
C ASN A 207 11.82 20.84 -18.42
N ILE A 208 11.62 20.73 -17.10
CA ILE A 208 12.04 21.76 -16.14
C ILE A 208 13.57 21.91 -16.16
N THR A 209 14.31 20.81 -16.09
CA THR A 209 15.78 20.83 -16.10
C THR A 209 16.33 21.42 -17.39
N SER A 210 15.76 21.08 -18.55
CA SER A 210 16.17 21.66 -19.84
C SER A 210 15.96 23.18 -19.87
N LYS A 211 14.83 23.67 -19.33
CA LYS A 211 14.58 25.11 -19.21
C LYS A 211 15.51 25.83 -18.25
N ILE A 212 15.93 25.18 -17.16
CA ILE A 212 16.96 25.74 -16.27
C ILE A 212 18.32 25.84 -17.01
N GLN A 213 18.67 24.85 -17.84
CA GLN A 213 19.92 24.85 -18.60
C GLN A 213 19.95 25.89 -19.73
N GLU A 214 18.85 26.10 -20.45
CA GLU A 214 18.73 27.14 -21.50
C GLU A 214 19.02 28.56 -20.97
N VAL A 215 18.78 28.79 -19.68
CA VAL A 215 19.00 30.09 -19.03
C VAL A 215 20.43 30.26 -18.54
N ASN A 216 21.19 29.17 -18.49
CA ASN A 216 22.51 29.14 -17.87
C ASN A 216 23.73 29.01 -18.83
N PRO A 217 23.84 29.80 -19.93
CA PRO A 217 25.14 30.03 -20.57
C PRO A 217 25.89 31.29 -20.11
N ASP A 218 25.29 32.26 -19.39
CA ASP A 218 25.93 33.60 -19.28
C ASP A 218 25.68 34.42 -17.98
N GLN A 219 25.44 33.78 -16.82
CA GLN A 219 25.35 34.49 -15.53
C GLN A 219 26.29 33.91 -14.46
N THR A 220 27.58 33.84 -14.77
CA THR A 220 28.66 33.85 -13.77
C THR A 220 29.21 35.27 -13.62
N ASP A 221 28.37 36.24 -13.26
CA ASP A 221 28.84 37.36 -12.46
C ASP A 221 27.65 38.12 -11.84
N LYS A 222 27.79 38.47 -10.56
CA LYS A 222 26.90 39.33 -9.76
C LYS A 222 25.55 38.73 -9.33
N LEU A 223 25.47 38.24 -8.10
CA LEU A 223 25.15 39.12 -6.97
C LEU A 223 25.34 38.40 -5.62
N ARG A 224 26.12 39.08 -4.80
CA ARG A 224 26.41 38.86 -3.38
C ARG A 224 25.12 39.12 -2.57
N ASP A 225 24.96 38.34 -1.50
CA ASP A 225 24.09 38.55 -0.33
C ASP A 225 22.61 38.91 -0.54
N THR A 226 21.73 37.96 -0.18
CA THR A 226 20.66 38.22 0.81
C THR A 226 20.08 36.89 1.29
N ALA A 227 20.29 36.59 2.57
CA ALA A 227 19.73 35.42 3.24
C ALA A 227 18.24 35.63 3.54
N PRO A 228 17.35 34.63 3.33
CA PRO A 228 16.09 34.59 4.04
C PRO A 228 16.29 33.84 5.36
N GLU A 229 16.00 34.52 6.47
CA GLU A 229 15.66 33.87 7.73
C GLU A 229 14.41 33.02 7.53
N ASN A 230 14.53 31.70 7.71
CA ASN A 230 13.38 30.89 8.04
C ASN A 230 13.83 29.73 8.94
N GLU A 231 13.57 29.90 10.24
CA GLU A 231 13.75 28.89 11.27
C GLU A 231 12.70 27.78 11.10
N GLY A 232 13.16 26.53 11.02
CA GLY A 232 12.27 25.38 10.87
C GLY A 232 13.00 24.04 10.96
N HIS A 233 13.56 23.78 12.14
CA HIS A 233 13.91 22.49 12.77
C HIS A 233 14.50 21.33 11.93
N LYS A 234 15.70 20.94 12.39
CA LYS A 234 16.58 19.79 12.07
C LYS A 234 15.91 18.43 12.21
N GLU A 235 16.40 17.46 11.42
CA GLU A 235 16.89 16.14 11.85
C GLU A 235 17.85 15.55 10.77
N PRO A 236 18.75 14.60 11.10
CA PRO A 236 20.18 14.89 11.06
C PRO A 236 20.98 14.14 9.97
N HIS A 237 22.12 14.72 9.61
CA HIS A 237 23.29 14.16 8.89
C HIS A 237 23.10 12.91 7.99
N MET A 238 23.19 13.08 6.66
CA MET A 238 24.10 12.24 5.84
C MET A 238 24.37 12.86 4.46
N ASN A 239 25.61 13.33 4.32
CA ASN A 239 26.43 13.55 3.12
C ASN A 239 25.88 14.38 1.94
N GLN A 240 26.36 15.62 1.94
CA GLN A 240 26.25 16.67 0.95
C GLN A 240 27.11 16.43 -0.32
N SER A 241 27.10 15.22 -0.87
CA SER A 241 27.92 14.86 -2.05
C SER A 241 27.12 14.39 -3.29
N VAL A 242 25.79 14.53 -3.30
CA VAL A 242 24.97 14.03 -4.44
C VAL A 242 24.63 15.12 -5.47
N ILE A 243 24.79 16.41 -5.16
CA ILE A 243 24.34 17.49 -6.07
C ILE A 243 25.25 17.67 -7.31
N LEU A 244 26.50 17.18 -7.30
CA LEU A 244 27.43 17.33 -8.44
C LEU A 244 27.60 16.08 -9.32
N ARG A 245 26.88 14.97 -9.08
CA ARG A 245 27.07 13.73 -9.86
C ARG A 245 26.05 13.47 -10.97
N VAL A 246 25.10 14.36 -11.20
CA VAL A 246 24.04 14.17 -12.23
C VAL A 246 24.47 14.65 -13.63
N LEU A 247 25.64 15.29 -13.79
CA LEU A 247 26.05 15.87 -15.07
C LEU A 247 27.30 15.25 -15.75
N GLN A 248 27.81 14.09 -15.30
CA GLN A 248 28.87 13.40 -16.05
C GLN A 248 28.67 11.88 -16.08
N LYS A 249 28.01 11.41 -17.14
CA LYS A 249 28.43 10.20 -17.87
C LYS A 249 28.23 10.44 -19.37
N PRO A 250 29.30 10.65 -20.16
CA PRO A 250 29.22 10.48 -21.60
C PRO A 250 29.20 8.99 -21.95
N ASN A 251 28.41 8.67 -22.97
CA ASN A 251 28.49 7.44 -23.74
C ASN A 251 29.94 7.15 -24.16
N LEU A 252 30.39 5.92 -23.98
CA LEU A 252 31.38 5.30 -24.85
C LEU A 252 30.84 3.94 -25.26
N LEU A 253 30.40 3.89 -26.53
CA LEU A 253 30.33 2.66 -27.31
C LEU A 253 31.75 2.28 -27.69
N THR A 254 32.13 1.02 -27.45
CA THR A 254 32.76 0.16 -28.46
C THR A 254 32.29 -1.26 -28.18
#